data_AF-A0A6V7JTA2-F1
#
_entry.id   AF-A0A6V7JTA2-F1
#
_cell.length_a   1.000
_cell.length_b   1.000
_cell.length_c   1.000
_cell.angle_alpha   90.00
_cell.angle_beta   90.00
_cell.angle_gamma   90.00
#
_symmetry.space_group_name_H-M   'P 1'
#
loop_
_entity.id
_entity.type
_entity.pdbx_description
1 polymer ?
#
loop_
_entity_poly.entity_id
_entity_poly.type
_entity_poly.pdbx_seq_one_letter_code
_entity_poly.pdbx_strand_id
1 'polypeptide(L)'
;IGPGQVGGYVYPGTPSHLQTVKPTKVTPSNNPSAPSTPPPQNPSFFVSANLRMDILHKNSLTLSQPDPTQFPDLPPEVDNYHELCPLEPIHKPASTVLGYQTSTYKATSLKNGVRYCLRRVH
;
A
#
# COMPACT_ATOMS: atom_id res chain seq x y z
N ILE A 1 4.03 -1.13 39.34
CA ILE A 1 4.27 -0.80 37.92
C ILE A 1 3.03 -1.25 37.15
N GLY A 2 2.11 -0.32 36.84
CA GLY A 2 0.85 -0.62 36.14
C GLY A 2 0.98 -0.30 34.64
N PRO A 3 0.40 -1.10 33.73
CA PRO A 3 0.51 -0.82 32.30
C PRO A 3 -0.43 0.33 31.92
N GLY A 4 0.12 1.29 31.16
CA GLY A 4 -0.56 2.52 30.77
C GLY A 4 -1.74 2.28 29.82
N GLN A 5 -2.85 2.98 30.09
CA GLN A 5 -3.91 3.18 29.11
C GLN A 5 -3.41 4.13 28.02
N VAL A 6 -3.26 3.60 26.81
CA VAL A 6 -3.03 4.40 25.61
C VAL A 6 -4.39 4.95 25.15
N GLY A 7 -4.76 6.13 25.66
CA GLY A 7 -5.95 6.85 25.22
C GLY A 7 -5.73 7.45 23.84
N GLY A 8 -6.43 6.94 22.82
CA GLY A 8 -6.43 7.52 21.48
C GLY A 8 -7.07 8.91 21.51
N TYR A 9 -6.28 9.94 21.19
CA TYR A 9 -6.79 11.30 21.00
C TYR A 9 -7.57 11.37 19.69
N VAL A 10 -8.82 11.83 19.77
CA VAL A 10 -9.70 12.05 18.62
C VAL A 10 -9.74 13.55 18.35
N TYR A 11 -9.30 13.96 17.15
CA TYR A 11 -9.23 15.37 16.78
C TYR A 11 -10.62 15.95 16.47
N PRO A 12 -10.90 17.22 16.83
CA PRO A 12 -12.15 17.90 16.47
C PRO A 12 -12.35 17.89 14.95
N GLY A 13 -13.51 17.43 14.49
CA GLY A 13 -13.84 17.30 13.05
C GLY A 13 -13.67 15.90 12.47
N THR A 14 -13.28 14.90 13.27
CA THR A 14 -13.32 13.50 12.83
C THR A 14 -14.77 13.07 12.55
N PRO A 15 -15.07 12.61 11.32
CA PRO A 15 -16.39 12.09 10.98
C PRO A 15 -16.78 10.96 11.92
N SER A 16 -18.03 10.94 12.37
CA SER A 16 -18.54 10.00 13.38
C SER A 16 -18.38 8.52 13.02
N HIS A 17 -18.25 8.20 11.73
CA HIS A 17 -18.00 6.84 11.21
C HIS A 17 -16.54 6.38 11.32
N LEU A 18 -15.59 7.28 11.61
CA LEU A 18 -14.17 6.95 11.81
C LEU A 18 -13.76 6.88 13.29
N GLN A 19 -14.70 7.10 14.21
CA GLN A 19 -14.41 6.92 15.63
C GLN A 19 -14.25 5.43 15.94
N THR A 20 -13.09 5.04 16.47
CA THR A 20 -12.84 3.68 16.97
C THR A 20 -13.85 3.36 18.06
N VAL A 21 -14.85 2.56 17.70
CA VAL A 21 -15.89 2.11 18.62
C VAL A 21 -15.21 1.25 19.68
N LYS A 22 -15.19 1.73 20.93
CA LYS A 22 -14.78 0.91 22.07
C LYS A 22 -15.70 -0.34 22.08
N PRO A 23 -15.17 -1.56 22.23
CA PRO A 23 -16.01 -2.74 22.32
C PRO A 23 -16.84 -2.66 23.62
N THR A 24 -18.08 -2.21 23.51
CA THR A 24 -19.03 -2.23 24.63
C THR A 24 -19.36 -3.69 24.93
N LYS A 25 -18.92 -4.17 26.10
CA LYS A 25 -19.36 -5.44 26.67
C LYS A 25 -20.89 -5.40 26.77
N VAL A 26 -21.56 -6.21 25.96
CA VAL A 26 -23.01 -6.33 25.91
C VAL A 26 -23.52 -6.85 27.26
N THR A 27 -24.17 -5.99 28.03
CA THR A 27 -25.10 -6.40 29.10
C THR A 27 -26.50 -6.30 28.50
N PRO A 28 -27.33 -7.37 28.53
CA PRO A 28 -28.68 -7.29 28.00
C PRO A 28 -29.54 -6.40 28.92
N SER A 29 -29.95 -5.24 28.42
CA SER A 29 -30.88 -4.32 29.09
C SER A 29 -32.27 -4.50 28.47
N ASN A 30 -33.23 -4.96 29.27
CA ASN A 30 -34.64 -5.17 28.92
C ASN A 30 -35.44 -3.85 28.91
N ASN A 31 -35.00 -2.84 28.14
CA ASN A 31 -35.75 -1.58 28.02
C ASN A 31 -36.47 -1.48 26.66
N PRO A 32 -37.82 -1.43 26.62
CA PRO A 32 -38.61 -1.47 25.37
C PRO A 32 -38.65 -0.16 24.58
N SER A 33 -37.89 0.86 24.96
CA SER A 33 -37.90 2.21 24.35
C SER A 33 -36.55 2.69 23.81
N ALA A 34 -35.55 1.82 23.71
CA ALA A 34 -34.26 2.18 23.11
C ALA A 34 -34.35 2.21 21.56
N PRO A 35 -33.83 3.24 20.89
CA PRO A 35 -33.70 3.26 19.44
C PRO A 35 -32.93 2.01 19.00
N SER A 36 -33.50 1.26 18.05
CA SER A 36 -32.88 0.09 17.44
C SER A 36 -31.46 0.44 17.02
N THR A 37 -30.47 -0.21 17.64
CA THR A 37 -29.06 -0.06 17.29
C THR A 37 -28.93 -0.40 15.81
N PRO A 38 -28.31 0.46 14.98
CA PRO A 38 -28.15 0.14 13.56
C PRO A 38 -27.37 -1.18 13.44
N PRO A 39 -27.78 -2.07 12.52
CA PRO A 39 -27.11 -3.35 12.35
C PRO A 39 -25.63 -3.12 12.08
N PRO A 40 -24.73 -3.99 12.60
CA PRO A 40 -23.30 -3.85 12.41
C PRO A 40 -23.01 -3.67 10.91
N GLN A 41 -22.29 -2.60 10.57
CA GLN A 41 -21.97 -2.32 9.18
C GLN A 41 -21.18 -3.48 8.61
N ASN A 42 -21.84 -4.27 7.76
CA ASN A 42 -21.25 -5.47 7.20
C ASN A 42 -20.20 -5.00 6.16
N PRO A 43 -18.90 -5.34 6.31
CA PRO A 43 -17.86 -4.87 5.39
C PRO A 43 -18.06 -5.35 3.94
N SER A 44 -19.06 -6.20 3.69
CA SER A 44 -19.47 -6.71 2.38
C SER A 44 -19.94 -5.65 1.38
N PHE A 45 -20.34 -4.45 1.82
CA PHE A 45 -20.69 -3.36 0.88
C PHE A 45 -19.46 -2.72 0.21
N PHE A 46 -18.28 -2.93 0.78
CA PHE A 46 -17.03 -2.36 0.30
C PHE A 46 -16.12 -3.43 -0.28
N VAL A 47 -15.08 -2.99 -1.00
CA VAL A 47 -14.02 -3.88 -1.48
C VAL A 47 -13.46 -4.71 -0.33
N SER A 48 -13.21 -5.99 -0.61
CA SER A 48 -12.63 -6.92 0.36
C SER A 48 -11.29 -6.41 0.87
N ALA A 49 -10.93 -6.79 2.10
CA ALA A 49 -9.66 -6.38 2.70
C ALA A 49 -8.46 -6.79 1.83
N ASN A 50 -8.49 -8.00 1.27
CA ASN A 50 -7.43 -8.52 0.41
C ASN A 50 -7.27 -7.68 -0.87
N LEU A 51 -8.37 -7.39 -1.57
CA LEU A 51 -8.33 -6.57 -2.78
C LEU A 51 -7.83 -5.15 -2.48
N ARG A 52 -8.26 -4.57 -1.37
CA ARG A 52 -7.79 -3.25 -0.92
C ARG A 52 -6.27 -3.26 -0.71
N MET A 53 -5.75 -4.28 -0.01
CA MET A 53 -4.31 -4.42 0.23
C MET A 53 -3.53 -4.59 -1.08
N ASP A 54 -4.04 -5.39 -2.02
CA ASP A 54 -3.39 -5.58 -3.31
C ASP A 54 -3.34 -4.28 -4.13
N ILE A 55 -4.42 -3.49 -4.12
CA ILE A 55 -4.46 -2.18 -4.79
C ILE A 55 -3.43 -1.24 -4.15
N LEU A 56 -3.37 -1.17 -2.83
CA LEU A 56 -2.42 -0.31 -2.12
C LEU A 56 -0.97 -0.72 -2.39
N HIS A 57 -0.68 -2.02 -2.40
CA HIS A 57 0.64 -2.55 -2.70
C HIS A 57 1.08 -2.20 -4.13
N LYS A 58 0.21 -2.42 -5.12
CA LYS A 58 0.48 -2.03 -6.51
C LYS A 58 0.69 -0.52 -6.65
N ASN A 59 -0.12 0.28 -5.96
CA ASN A 59 0.02 1.74 -5.99
C ASN A 59 1.37 2.19 -5.41
N SER A 60 1.81 1.59 -4.30
CA SER A 60 3.12 1.84 -3.69
C SER A 60 4.26 1.58 -4.68
N LEU A 61 4.24 0.45 -5.39
CA LEU A 61 5.23 0.12 -6.42
C LEU A 61 5.19 1.10 -7.60
N THR A 62 3.98 1.48 -8.03
CA THR A 62 3.78 2.38 -9.18
C THR A 62 4.26 3.80 -8.88
N LEU A 63 4.11 4.26 -7.63
CA LEU A 63 4.50 5.59 -7.17
C LEU A 63 5.92 5.66 -6.59
N SER A 64 6.63 4.54 -6.52
CA SER A 64 8.01 4.47 -6.03
C SER A 64 8.90 5.49 -6.74
N GLN A 65 9.71 6.20 -5.95
CA GLN A 65 10.61 7.26 -6.42
C GLN A 65 12.04 6.73 -6.53
N PRO A 66 12.84 7.22 -7.49
CA PRO A 66 14.25 6.89 -7.58
C PRO A 66 15.00 7.35 -6.33
N ASP A 67 15.91 6.51 -5.84
CA ASP A 67 16.84 6.85 -4.78
C ASP A 67 18.28 6.76 -5.31
N PRO A 68 18.89 7.90 -5.71
CA PRO A 68 20.26 7.93 -6.22
C PRO A 68 21.30 7.55 -5.17
N THR A 69 20.97 7.64 -3.87
CA THR A 69 21.89 7.28 -2.79
C THR A 69 21.95 5.76 -2.60
N GLN A 70 20.82 5.09 -2.81
CA GLN A 70 20.71 3.63 -2.73
C GLN A 70 21.21 2.94 -4.01
N PHE A 71 21.00 3.55 -5.17
CA PHE A 71 21.35 2.98 -6.49
C PHE A 71 22.18 3.95 -7.33
N PRO A 72 23.44 4.23 -6.93
CA PRO A 72 24.29 5.22 -7.61
C PRO A 72 24.76 4.77 -9.00
N ASP A 73 24.69 3.47 -9.29
CA ASP A 73 25.06 2.85 -10.56
C ASP A 73 23.94 2.93 -11.62
N LEU A 74 22.72 3.32 -11.22
CA LEU A 74 21.57 3.42 -12.10
C LEU A 74 21.59 4.78 -12.82
N PRO A 75 21.60 4.82 -14.16
CA PRO A 75 21.55 6.08 -14.88
C PRO A 75 20.21 6.80 -14.64
N PRO A 76 20.19 8.14 -14.64
CA PRO A 76 18.96 8.92 -14.44
C PRO A 76 17.95 8.74 -15.58
N GLU A 77 18.45 8.47 -16.79
CA GLU A 77 17.65 8.31 -18.00
C GLU A 77 18.24 7.20 -18.90
N VAL A 78 17.35 6.46 -19.56
CA VAL A 78 17.70 5.47 -20.60
C VAL A 78 16.77 5.68 -21.78
N ASP A 79 17.34 5.96 -22.96
CA ASP A 79 16.61 6.31 -24.19
C ASP A 79 15.62 7.46 -24.01
N ASN A 80 14.33 7.14 -23.82
CA ASN A 80 13.26 8.11 -23.57
C ASN A 80 12.51 7.75 -22.28
N TYR A 81 13.22 7.20 -21.29
CA TYR A 81 12.66 6.75 -20.02
C TYR A 81 13.44 7.33 -18.84
N HIS A 82 12.72 7.90 -17.87
CA HIS A 82 13.26 8.47 -16.63
C HIS A 82 12.61 7.82 -15.41
N GLU A 83 13.03 8.23 -14.21
CA GLU A 83 12.52 7.72 -12.92
C GLU A 83 12.67 6.20 -12.73
N LEU A 84 13.85 5.67 -13.07
CA LEU A 84 14.12 4.26 -12.93
C LEU A 84 14.12 3.83 -11.46
N CYS A 85 13.31 2.82 -11.13
CA CYS A 85 13.24 2.21 -9.80
C CYS A 85 13.35 0.69 -9.90
N PRO A 86 14.29 0.03 -9.20
CA PRO A 86 14.36 -1.43 -9.17
C PRO A 86 13.07 -2.05 -8.62
N LEU A 87 12.49 -3.00 -9.35
CA LEU A 87 11.32 -3.78 -8.90
C LEU A 87 11.70 -5.11 -8.25
N GLU A 88 12.94 -5.53 -8.44
CA GLU A 88 13.49 -6.77 -7.93
C GLU A 88 14.87 -6.54 -7.30
N PRO A 89 15.30 -7.38 -6.36
CA PRO A 89 16.68 -7.39 -5.89
C PRO A 89 17.68 -7.48 -7.05
N ILE A 90 18.68 -6.59 -7.07
CA ILE A 90 19.65 -6.44 -8.18
C ILE A 90 20.57 -7.67 -8.29
N HIS A 91 20.88 -8.34 -7.18
CA HIS A 91 21.80 -9.47 -7.11
C HIS A 91 21.12 -10.84 -7.21
N LYS A 92 20.22 -11.03 -8.18
CA LYS A 92 19.65 -12.36 -8.43
C LYS A 92 20.59 -13.21 -9.29
N PRO A 93 20.69 -14.53 -9.04
CA PRO A 93 21.39 -15.44 -9.94
C PRO A 93 20.71 -15.45 -11.31
N ALA A 94 21.46 -15.88 -12.34
CA ALA A 94 20.96 -15.94 -13.71
C ALA A 94 19.61 -16.69 -13.79
N SER A 95 18.69 -16.15 -14.59
CA SER A 95 17.38 -16.76 -14.76
C SER A 95 17.55 -18.10 -15.46
N THR A 96 17.05 -19.17 -14.85
CA THR A 96 17.02 -20.51 -15.47
C THR A 96 16.21 -20.56 -16.77
N VAL A 97 15.29 -19.62 -16.98
CA VAL A 97 14.44 -19.56 -18.18
C VAL A 97 15.14 -18.89 -19.36
N LEU A 98 15.96 -17.86 -19.10
CA LEU A 98 16.61 -17.07 -20.16
C LEU A 98 18.12 -17.33 -20.28
N GLY A 99 18.75 -18.00 -19.32
CA GLY A 99 20.18 -18.27 -19.30
C GLY A 99 21.06 -17.06 -18.94
N TYR A 100 20.49 -15.86 -18.83
CA TYR A 100 21.20 -14.62 -18.51
C TYR A 100 20.77 -14.02 -17.16
N GLN A 101 21.66 -13.23 -16.56
CA GLN A 101 21.30 -12.35 -15.45
C GLN A 101 20.45 -11.20 -15.99
N THR A 102 19.34 -10.91 -15.32
CA THR A 102 18.42 -9.83 -15.71
C THR A 102 17.97 -9.03 -14.51
N SER A 103 17.71 -7.74 -14.71
CA SER A 103 17.05 -6.89 -13.71
C SER A 103 15.83 -6.18 -14.31
N THR A 104 14.84 -5.93 -13.47
CA THR A 104 13.56 -5.31 -13.85
C THR A 104 13.39 -3.98 -13.15
N TYR A 105 13.01 -2.95 -13.89
CA TYR A 105 12.87 -1.58 -13.39
C TYR A 105 11.51 -0.99 -13.78
N LYS A 106 10.89 -0.22 -12.89
CA LYS A 106 9.83 0.72 -13.27
C LYS A 106 10.49 1.94 -13.88
N ALA A 107 9.95 2.47 -14.98
CA ALA A 107 10.38 3.75 -15.55
C ALA A 107 9.18 4.52 -16.13
N THR A 108 9.30 5.83 -16.25
CA THR A 108 8.31 6.72 -16.84
C THR A 108 8.78 7.14 -18.24
N SER A 109 7.95 6.92 -19.26
CA SER A 109 8.25 7.33 -20.63
C SER A 109 8.16 8.86 -20.79
N LEU A 110 9.18 9.49 -21.35
CA LEU A 110 9.20 10.92 -21.67
C LEU A 110 8.17 11.28 -22.76
N LYS A 111 7.83 10.33 -23.64
CA LYS A 111 6.96 10.59 -24.80
C LYS A 111 5.49 10.76 -24.42
N ASN A 112 5.03 10.02 -23.41
CA ASN A 112 3.61 9.92 -23.08
C ASN A 112 3.32 9.93 -21.57
N GLY A 113 4.34 10.00 -20.72
CA GLY A 113 4.19 9.94 -19.26
C GLY A 113 3.73 8.59 -18.71
N VAL A 114 3.61 7.56 -19.55
CA VAL A 114 3.14 6.24 -19.12
C VAL A 114 4.28 5.50 -18.41
N ARG A 115 3.94 4.77 -17.34
CA ARG A 115 4.87 3.95 -16.59
C ARG A 115 5.00 2.56 -17.20
N TYR A 116 6.23 2.09 -17.38
CA TYR A 116 6.58 0.81 -17.99
C TYR A 116 7.47 -0.02 -17.06
N CYS A 117 7.50 -1.33 -17.31
CA CYS A 117 8.48 -2.24 -16.73
C CYS A 117 9.56 -2.53 -17.78
N LEU A 118 10.76 -2.04 -17.56
CA LEU A 118 11.93 -2.28 -18.42
C LEU A 118 12.70 -3.49 -17.88
N ARG A 119 13.13 -4.38 -18.78
CA ARG A 119 13.98 -5.52 -18.43
C ARG A 119 15.35 -5.38 -19.09
N ARG A 120 16.39 -5.32 -18.26
CA ARG A 120 17.79 -5.27 -18.69
C ARG A 120 18.38 -6.67 -18.67
N VAL A 121 19.08 -7.05 -19.74
CA VAL A 121 20.01 -8.18 -19.76
C VAL A 121 21.39 -7.62 -19.44
N HIS A 122 22.11 -8.24 -18.51
CA HIS A 122 23.44 -7.81 -18.07
C HIS A 122 24.57 -8.42 -18.91
#